data_AF-A0A517QTB0-F1
#
_entry.id   AF-A0A517QTB0-F1
#
_cell.length_a   1.000
_cell.length_b   1.000
_cell.length_c   1.000
_cell.angle_alpha   90.00
_cell.angle_beta   90.00
_cell.angle_gamma   90.00
#
_symmetry.space_group_name_H-M   'P 1'
#
loop_
_entity.id
_entity.type
_entity.pdbx_description
1 polymer ?
#
loop_
_entity_poly.entity_id
_entity_poly.type
_entity_poly.pdbx_seq_one_letter_code
_entity_poly.pdbx_strand_id
1 'polypeptide(L)'
;MMTNTSPLKMPSDNTMNTTDRFKFRHNGPVRAMPIRISICCMTWVLISAPAIAQDLKAPAVPAATAQQLDPLNEIVDRAITTTSNRFLDADVHTPWQIIHGLLSLRENYVIKQGGQPVNAIDWISSGAKFRGTPWFQVTKHGGRAHPYNGTPYEFEGHANQFLAVIAMCNLPLDHEFVAAGGQKITMQQMVDHAKMTVSSHEEITWTLWFLTQYVDQDEQWFNEKNEPWSMERLVRMQVKASPYDAPCGGTHGMFALAYARNSYLKKHGQLRGAWLEADQKLQRYLFATQRMQNRDGSFATNWFKSVGYSNDFNERIKYSGHMLEWIVVSLPKSRLKEQWIRNAVQTLSYDLIRNAHEPADCGPLYHALHALVLYREQANPNTHPLSQPSVARAQKQPGNVTNPEKPSGEAAPSKPQLDKPVQMATQPEELKVQEANTPQRRTSSVEQQPVPVEVTTPVKEVEQNKKRRSVLMPILKQVANDEVVSSVSSDEEFLLEVTPVIPESDETETDAP
;
A
#
# COMPACT_ATOMS: atom_id res chain seq x y z
N MET A 1 57.99 29.23 -35.32
CA MET A 1 57.14 30.44 -35.34
C MET A 1 56.25 30.33 -34.10
N MET A 2 56.66 30.86 -32.95
CA MET A 2 56.42 32.25 -32.50
C MET A 2 54.91 32.55 -32.43
N THR A 3 54.18 32.54 -31.30
CA THR A 3 54.30 33.12 -29.93
C THR A 3 53.47 34.39 -29.72
N ASN A 4 52.61 34.34 -28.70
CA ASN A 4 52.40 35.34 -27.63
C ASN A 4 51.19 36.32 -27.57
N THR A 5 50.81 36.56 -26.30
CA THR A 5 50.29 37.79 -25.64
C THR A 5 48.80 38.23 -25.70
N SER A 6 48.16 38.15 -24.52
CA SER A 6 47.08 39.00 -23.94
C SER A 6 47.63 40.39 -23.47
N PRO A 7 47.03 41.25 -22.59
CA PRO A 7 45.80 41.17 -21.75
C PRO A 7 45.01 42.52 -21.48
N LEU A 8 44.13 42.52 -20.45
CA LEU A 8 43.53 43.67 -19.68
C LEU A 8 42.35 44.43 -20.35
N LYS A 9 41.38 45.06 -19.65
CA LYS A 9 41.28 45.50 -18.23
C LYS A 9 39.80 45.65 -17.74
N MET A 10 39.53 45.57 -16.44
CA MET A 10 38.27 46.01 -15.80
C MET A 10 38.28 47.52 -15.44
N PRO A 11 37.11 48.15 -15.21
CA PRO A 11 36.72 48.57 -13.84
C PRO A 11 35.19 48.41 -13.59
N SER A 12 34.59 48.62 -12.41
CA SER A 12 35.00 48.65 -11.00
C SER A 12 33.73 48.65 -10.13
N ASP A 13 33.80 48.18 -8.88
CA ASP A 13 32.70 48.33 -7.91
C ASP A 13 32.28 49.79 -7.70
N ASN A 14 31.00 50.02 -7.39
CA ASN A 14 30.69 50.86 -6.24
C ASN A 14 29.33 50.53 -5.60
N THR A 15 29.30 50.58 -4.27
CA THR A 15 28.12 50.32 -3.45
C THR A 15 27.53 51.63 -2.94
N MET A 16 26.20 51.75 -2.84
CA MET A 16 25.49 52.28 -1.65
C MET A 16 23.96 52.39 -1.85
N ASN A 17 23.24 51.59 -1.05
CA ASN A 17 22.13 51.95 -0.14
C ASN A 17 21.07 53.04 -0.41
N THR A 18 19.95 52.83 0.30
CA THR A 18 18.92 53.77 0.80
C THR A 18 17.75 54.25 -0.10
N THR A 19 16.63 53.53 0.06
CA THR A 19 15.27 54.03 0.39
C THR A 19 14.60 55.19 -0.38
N ASP A 20 13.48 54.87 -1.04
CA ASP A 20 12.21 55.62 -0.99
C ASP A 20 11.05 54.59 -1.00
N ARG A 21 10.14 54.53 -0.01
CA ARG A 21 9.06 55.46 0.36
C ARG A 21 7.96 55.63 -0.70
N PHE A 22 7.06 54.65 -0.77
CA PHE A 22 5.67 54.95 -1.16
C PHE A 22 4.82 55.26 0.07
N LYS A 23 4.26 56.48 0.10
CA LYS A 23 3.28 56.92 1.10
C LYS A 23 1.87 56.59 0.61
N PHE A 24 1.09 55.91 1.43
CA PHE A 24 -0.37 56.08 1.44
C PHE A 24 -0.78 56.60 2.83
N ARG A 25 -1.60 57.65 2.85
CA ARG A 25 -1.98 58.38 4.08
C ARG A 25 -3.45 58.12 4.41
N HIS A 26 -3.74 58.01 5.71
CA HIS A 26 -5.03 57.62 6.31
C HIS A 26 -6.24 58.51 5.95
N ASN A 27 -7.45 58.01 6.25
CA ASN A 27 -8.22 58.50 7.41
C ASN A 27 -9.44 57.60 7.76
N GLY A 28 -9.69 57.40 9.06
CA GLY A 28 -10.83 56.65 9.61
C GLY A 28 -10.53 56.19 11.06
N PRO A 29 -11.31 56.58 12.10
CA PRO A 29 -10.80 56.58 13.48
C PRO A 29 -11.10 55.29 14.27
N VAL A 30 -10.13 54.86 15.10
CA VAL A 30 -10.33 53.85 16.14
C VAL A 30 -10.21 54.51 17.52
N ARG A 31 -11.23 54.37 18.36
CA ARG A 31 -11.22 54.85 19.75
C ARG A 31 -10.34 53.94 20.61
N ALA A 32 -9.37 54.51 21.32
CA ALA A 32 -8.58 53.77 22.31
C ALA A 32 -9.33 53.65 23.66
N MET A 33 -9.41 52.44 24.21
CA MET A 33 -9.76 52.21 25.61
C MET A 33 -8.49 52.15 26.47
N PRO A 34 -8.45 52.78 27.66
CA PRO A 34 -7.34 52.62 28.60
C PRO A 34 -7.48 51.32 29.41
N ILE A 35 -6.52 50.41 29.25
CA ILE A 35 -6.39 49.23 30.12
C ILE A 35 -5.85 49.69 31.48
N ARG A 36 -6.69 49.63 32.53
CA ARG A 36 -6.25 49.82 33.91
C ARG A 36 -5.76 48.50 34.49
N ILE A 37 -4.45 48.40 34.74
CA ILE A 37 -3.88 47.30 35.53
C ILE A 37 -4.15 47.62 37.01
N SER A 38 -5.01 46.82 37.65
CA SER A 38 -5.34 46.97 39.06
C SER A 38 -4.43 46.06 39.90
N ILE A 39 -3.46 46.66 40.61
CA ILE A 39 -2.58 45.93 41.53
C ILE A 39 -3.34 45.77 42.86
N CYS A 40 -3.82 44.56 43.14
CA CYS A 40 -4.50 44.24 44.38
C CYS A 40 -3.50 43.79 45.45
N CYS A 41 -3.11 44.70 46.35
CA CYS A 41 -2.31 44.37 47.52
C CYS A 41 -3.16 43.62 48.56
N MET A 42 -3.08 42.29 48.61
CA MET A 42 -3.62 41.51 49.74
C MET A 42 -2.57 41.41 50.84
N THR A 43 -2.82 42.11 51.94
CA THR A 43 -2.10 41.96 53.21
C THR A 43 -2.39 40.61 53.85
N TRP A 44 -1.36 39.81 54.10
CA TRP A 44 -1.49 38.57 54.87
C TRP A 44 -1.49 38.87 56.37
N VAL A 45 -2.59 38.54 57.04
CA VAL A 45 -2.67 38.50 58.51
C VAL A 45 -2.34 37.08 58.96
N LEU A 46 -1.25 36.90 59.70
CA LEU A 46 -0.90 35.62 60.31
C LEU A 46 -1.75 35.40 61.57
N ILE A 47 -2.76 34.55 61.46
CA ILE A 47 -3.51 34.02 62.61
C ILE A 47 -2.98 32.61 62.90
N SER A 48 -2.24 32.46 63.99
CA SER A 48 -1.77 31.14 64.46
C SER A 48 -2.89 30.37 65.16
N ALA A 49 -3.49 29.41 64.47
CA ALA A 49 -4.38 28.42 65.08
C ALA A 49 -3.58 27.16 65.49
N PRO A 50 -3.92 26.48 66.60
CA PRO A 50 -3.21 25.27 67.04
C PRO A 50 -3.54 24.08 66.12
N ALA A 51 -2.50 23.34 65.73
CA ALA A 51 -2.64 22.16 64.89
C ALA A 51 -3.24 20.98 65.68
N ILE A 52 -4.53 20.68 65.45
CA ILE A 52 -5.12 19.40 65.82
C ILE A 52 -4.78 18.41 64.71
N ALA A 53 -3.83 17.50 64.98
CA ALA A 53 -3.48 16.43 64.05
C ALA A 53 -4.61 15.38 64.01
N GLN A 54 -5.58 15.56 63.10
CA GLN A 54 -6.49 14.49 62.72
C GLN A 54 -5.82 13.60 61.68
N ASP A 55 -5.78 12.30 61.94
CA ASP A 55 -5.24 11.28 61.04
C ASP A 55 -6.18 11.07 59.84
N LEU A 56 -6.15 12.02 58.90
CA LEU A 56 -6.87 11.95 57.64
C LEU A 56 -6.15 10.99 56.70
N LYS A 57 -6.42 9.70 56.92
CA LYS A 57 -6.07 8.62 56.00
C LYS A 57 -6.61 8.96 54.60
N ALA A 58 -5.71 9.40 53.72
CA ALA A 58 -6.07 9.85 52.38
C ALA A 58 -6.89 8.76 51.66
N PRO A 59 -7.98 9.13 50.94
CA PRO A 59 -8.73 8.15 50.17
C PRO A 59 -7.78 7.50 49.16
N ALA A 60 -7.75 6.17 49.18
CA ALA A 60 -6.90 5.42 48.26
C ALA A 60 -7.23 5.84 46.84
N VAL A 61 -6.21 6.33 46.11
CA VAL A 61 -6.32 6.53 44.66
C VAL A 61 -6.82 5.20 44.09
N PRO A 62 -7.96 5.16 43.37
CA PRO A 62 -8.45 3.90 42.84
C PRO A 62 -7.37 3.31 41.96
N ALA A 63 -6.97 2.07 42.28
CA ALA A 63 -5.96 1.36 41.52
C ALA A 63 -6.34 1.43 40.05
N ALA A 64 -5.40 1.86 39.19
CA ALA A 64 -5.65 2.07 37.77
C ALA A 64 -6.37 0.84 37.22
N THR A 65 -7.63 1.01 36.82
CA THR A 65 -8.49 -0.10 36.42
C THR A 65 -7.77 -0.83 35.31
N ALA A 66 -7.34 -2.08 35.58
CA ALA A 66 -6.67 -2.89 34.59
C ALA A 66 -7.59 -2.94 33.37
N GLN A 67 -7.16 -2.31 32.26
CA GLN A 67 -7.99 -2.20 31.08
C GLN A 67 -8.34 -3.62 30.65
N GLN A 68 -9.61 -3.97 30.76
CA GLN A 68 -10.11 -5.26 30.33
C GLN A 68 -9.71 -5.44 28.86
N LEU A 69 -8.84 -6.42 28.60
CA LEU A 69 -8.44 -6.71 27.23
C LEU A 69 -9.70 -7.04 26.43
N ASP A 70 -9.81 -6.39 25.27
CA ASP A 70 -10.87 -6.66 24.31
C ASP A 70 -10.70 -8.10 23.81
N PRO A 71 -11.68 -9.01 24.00
CA PRO A 71 -11.56 -10.41 23.57
C PRO A 71 -11.29 -10.58 22.07
N LEU A 72 -11.60 -9.57 21.24
CA LEU A 72 -11.24 -9.58 19.83
C LEU A 72 -9.72 -9.55 19.62
N ASN A 73 -8.96 -8.89 20.50
CA ASN A 73 -7.49 -8.83 20.39
C ASN A 73 -6.85 -10.20 20.56
N GLU A 74 -7.32 -11.02 21.50
CA GLU A 74 -6.82 -12.39 21.71
C GLU A 74 -7.03 -13.27 20.48
N ILE A 75 -8.18 -13.11 19.81
CA ILE A 75 -8.51 -13.84 18.57
C ILE A 75 -7.62 -13.34 17.41
N VAL A 76 -7.38 -12.04 17.31
CA VAL A 76 -6.48 -11.45 16.31
C VAL A 76 -5.03 -11.90 16.51
N ASP A 77 -4.49 -11.83 17.72
CA ASP A 77 -3.12 -12.26 18.02
C ASP A 77 -2.93 -13.77 17.83
N ARG A 78 -3.96 -14.58 18.13
CA ARG A 78 -3.97 -16.00 17.80
C ARG A 78 -3.96 -16.23 16.29
N ALA A 79 -4.79 -15.53 15.52
CA ALA A 79 -4.83 -15.66 14.06
C ALA A 79 -3.51 -15.23 13.40
N ILE A 80 -2.91 -14.13 13.89
CA ILE A 80 -1.58 -13.69 13.47
C ILE A 80 -0.56 -14.79 13.76
N THR A 81 -0.45 -15.25 15.01
CA THR A 81 0.52 -16.28 15.42
C THR A 81 0.37 -17.59 14.65
N THR A 82 -0.87 -18.08 14.50
CA THR A 82 -1.17 -19.30 13.73
C THR A 82 -0.75 -19.16 12.27
N THR A 83 -0.98 -18.01 11.64
CA THR A 83 -0.64 -17.80 10.23
C THR A 83 0.86 -17.57 10.03
N SER A 84 1.53 -16.86 10.95
CA SER A 84 2.98 -16.62 10.90
C SER A 84 3.82 -17.89 10.90
N ASN A 85 3.33 -18.97 11.51
CA ASN A 85 3.99 -20.27 11.55
C ASN A 85 3.93 -21.05 10.23
N ARG A 86 3.24 -20.53 9.20
CA ARG A 86 3.17 -21.10 7.84
C ARG A 86 4.41 -20.68 7.03
N PHE A 87 5.58 -21.16 7.43
CA PHE A 87 6.84 -20.83 6.77
C PHE A 87 6.86 -21.27 5.30
N LEU A 88 7.13 -20.33 4.40
CA LEU A 88 7.51 -20.64 3.03
C LEU A 88 8.97 -21.14 2.98
N ASP A 89 9.33 -21.73 1.85
CA ASP A 89 10.64 -22.36 1.62
C ASP A 89 11.23 -21.81 0.32
N ALA A 90 12.44 -21.24 0.40
CA ALA A 90 13.16 -20.60 -0.69
C ALA A 90 13.54 -21.54 -1.85
N ASP A 91 13.63 -22.84 -1.58
CA ASP A 91 13.97 -23.84 -2.59
C ASP A 91 12.72 -24.35 -3.34
N VAL A 92 11.52 -24.00 -2.85
CA VAL A 92 10.21 -24.43 -3.40
C VAL A 92 9.39 -23.27 -3.95
N HIS A 93 9.36 -22.13 -3.26
CA HIS A 93 8.45 -21.02 -3.53
C HIS A 93 9.10 -19.95 -4.40
N THR A 94 8.29 -19.28 -5.20
CA THR A 94 8.74 -18.21 -6.08
C THR A 94 9.06 -16.92 -5.31
N PRO A 95 9.88 -16.02 -5.88
CA PRO A 95 10.05 -14.66 -5.38
C PRO A 95 8.73 -13.94 -5.13
N TRP A 96 7.77 -14.08 -6.05
CA TRP A 96 6.44 -13.53 -5.89
C TRP A 96 5.70 -14.08 -4.65
N GLN A 97 5.77 -15.39 -4.37
CA GLN A 97 5.14 -15.95 -3.18
C GLN A 97 5.82 -15.48 -1.89
N ILE A 98 7.16 -15.45 -1.87
CA ILE A 98 7.94 -15.07 -0.68
C ILE A 98 7.80 -13.57 -0.37
N ILE A 99 7.81 -12.68 -1.37
CA ILE A 99 7.73 -11.23 -1.11
C ILE A 99 6.46 -10.86 -0.33
N HIS A 100 5.33 -11.54 -0.58
CA HIS A 100 4.07 -11.26 0.11
C HIS A 100 4.15 -11.46 1.63
N GLY A 101 5.03 -12.31 2.15
CA GLY A 101 5.20 -12.47 3.60
C GLY A 101 5.76 -11.22 4.28
N LEU A 102 6.64 -10.47 3.60
CA LEU A 102 7.19 -9.20 4.10
C LEU A 102 6.12 -8.14 4.35
N LEU A 103 5.01 -8.18 3.58
CA LEU A 103 3.90 -7.25 3.70
C LEU A 103 3.35 -7.19 5.13
N SER A 104 3.23 -8.35 5.76
CA SER A 104 2.63 -8.52 7.09
C SER A 104 3.65 -8.73 8.20
N LEU A 105 4.70 -9.50 7.94
CA LEU A 105 5.66 -9.96 8.96
C LEU A 105 6.95 -9.14 8.99
N ARG A 106 7.22 -8.36 7.94
CA ARG A 106 8.29 -7.36 7.86
C ARG A 106 9.64 -7.93 8.30
N GLU A 107 10.31 -7.28 9.26
CA GLU A 107 11.61 -7.69 9.80
C GLU A 107 11.57 -9.01 10.59
N ASN A 108 10.37 -9.50 10.95
CA ASN A 108 10.16 -10.75 11.67
C ASN A 108 9.78 -11.91 10.72
N TYR A 109 9.78 -11.69 9.40
CA TYR A 109 9.44 -12.75 8.46
C TYR A 109 10.55 -13.80 8.38
N VAL A 110 10.21 -15.05 8.69
CA VAL A 110 11.11 -16.20 8.60
C VAL A 110 10.65 -17.12 7.47
N ILE A 111 11.61 -17.58 6.67
CA ILE A 111 11.43 -18.63 5.66
C ILE A 111 12.43 -19.75 5.89
N LYS A 112 12.26 -20.87 5.19
CA LYS A 112 13.25 -21.95 5.13
C LYS A 112 14.19 -21.77 3.95
N GLN A 113 15.46 -22.10 4.13
CA GLN A 113 16.45 -22.25 3.06
C GLN A 113 17.30 -23.49 3.39
N GLY A 114 17.36 -24.49 2.52
CA GLY A 114 17.99 -25.77 2.83
C GLY A 114 17.43 -26.45 4.08
N GLY A 115 16.14 -26.21 4.37
CA GLY A 115 15.46 -26.65 5.60
C GLY A 115 15.77 -25.85 6.87
N GLN A 116 16.70 -24.89 6.84
CA GLN A 116 17.04 -24.04 7.99
C GLN A 116 16.22 -22.74 8.01
N PRO A 117 15.79 -22.26 9.19
CA PRO A 117 15.10 -20.97 9.30
C PRO A 117 16.07 -19.81 9.04
N VAL A 118 15.71 -18.90 8.14
CA VAL A 118 16.45 -17.67 7.84
C VAL A 118 15.52 -16.46 7.87
N ASN A 119 16.05 -15.29 8.25
CA ASN A 119 15.33 -14.04 8.11
C ASN A 119 15.13 -13.72 6.62
N ALA A 120 13.89 -13.48 6.22
CA ALA A 120 13.55 -13.32 4.81
C ALA A 120 14.10 -12.03 4.21
N ILE A 121 14.05 -10.90 4.91
CA ILE A 121 14.54 -9.63 4.33
C ILE A 121 16.06 -9.58 4.28
N ASP A 122 16.75 -10.16 5.26
CA ASP A 122 18.21 -10.32 5.22
C ASP A 122 18.63 -11.24 4.08
N TRP A 123 17.96 -12.39 3.91
CA TRP A 123 18.21 -13.33 2.81
C TRP A 123 17.97 -12.69 1.44
N ILE A 124 16.85 -11.99 1.26
CA ILE A 124 16.53 -11.23 0.03
C ILE A 124 17.63 -10.21 -0.28
N SER A 125 18.05 -9.45 0.74
CA SER A 125 19.10 -8.41 0.62
C SER A 125 20.49 -8.99 0.33
N SER A 126 20.79 -10.20 0.81
CA SER A 126 22.08 -10.88 0.63
C SER A 126 22.38 -11.37 -0.79
N GLY A 127 21.44 -11.20 -1.73
CA GLY A 127 21.59 -11.58 -3.13
C GLY A 127 20.82 -12.84 -3.49
N ALA A 128 19.58 -12.94 -2.98
CA ALA A 128 18.66 -14.03 -3.30
C ALA A 128 18.52 -14.24 -4.82
N LYS A 129 18.39 -15.51 -5.20
CA LYS A 129 18.22 -15.96 -6.58
C LYS A 129 17.08 -16.95 -6.65
N PHE A 130 16.39 -16.97 -7.79
CA PHE A 130 15.43 -18.01 -8.13
C PHE A 130 15.79 -18.57 -9.49
N ARG A 131 15.97 -19.90 -9.58
CA ARG A 131 16.42 -20.59 -10.81
C ARG A 131 17.70 -19.98 -11.40
N GLY A 132 18.65 -19.57 -10.54
CA GLY A 132 19.89 -18.89 -10.90
C GLY A 132 19.78 -17.38 -11.14
N THR A 133 18.56 -16.86 -11.33
CA THR A 133 18.28 -15.45 -11.66
C THR A 133 18.19 -14.58 -10.39
N PRO A 134 18.99 -13.51 -10.26
CA PRO A 134 18.95 -12.60 -9.10
C PRO A 134 17.63 -11.84 -8.98
N TRP A 135 17.20 -11.60 -7.74
CA TRP A 135 15.99 -10.83 -7.43
C TRP A 135 16.09 -9.34 -7.74
N PHE A 136 17.31 -8.81 -7.81
CA PHE A 136 17.53 -7.39 -8.10
C PHE A 136 18.54 -7.19 -9.23
N GLN A 137 18.32 -6.12 -10.00
CA GLN A 137 19.08 -5.75 -11.18
C GLN A 137 19.64 -4.34 -11.02
N VAL A 138 20.90 -4.15 -11.42
CA VAL A 138 21.48 -2.81 -11.61
C VAL A 138 20.97 -2.23 -12.93
N THR A 139 20.76 -0.92 -12.96
CA THR A 139 20.22 -0.18 -14.11
C THR A 139 21.00 1.13 -14.31
N LYS A 140 20.81 1.78 -15.46
CA LYS A 140 21.39 3.11 -15.73
C LYS A 140 20.96 4.21 -14.73
N HIS A 141 19.88 3.98 -13.96
CA HIS A 141 19.31 4.94 -13.00
C HIS A 141 19.42 4.47 -11.54
N GLY A 142 20.25 3.47 -11.24
CA GLY A 142 20.34 2.86 -9.92
C GLY A 142 19.97 1.39 -9.94
N GLY A 143 18.91 0.99 -9.24
CA GLY A 143 18.53 -0.42 -9.08
C GLY A 143 17.03 -0.70 -9.21
N ARG A 144 16.65 -1.94 -9.44
CA ARG A 144 15.24 -2.38 -9.42
C ARG A 144 15.09 -3.83 -8.98
N ALA A 145 13.88 -4.21 -8.59
CA ALA A 145 13.49 -5.62 -8.53
C ALA A 145 13.48 -6.23 -9.95
N HIS A 146 13.65 -7.55 -10.03
CA HIS A 146 13.63 -8.26 -11.29
C HIS A 146 12.21 -8.20 -11.90
N PRO A 147 12.05 -7.71 -13.15
CA PRO A 147 10.74 -7.60 -13.78
C PRO A 147 10.18 -8.96 -14.20
N TYR A 148 8.95 -8.97 -14.69
CA TYR A 148 8.34 -10.12 -15.34
C TYR A 148 9.27 -10.74 -16.40
N ASN A 149 9.44 -12.06 -16.33
CA ASN A 149 10.38 -12.83 -17.14
C ASN A 149 9.71 -13.75 -18.18
N GLY A 150 8.39 -13.63 -18.38
CA GLY A 150 7.60 -14.52 -19.22
C GLY A 150 6.85 -15.62 -18.46
N THR A 151 7.16 -15.84 -17.18
CA THR A 151 6.44 -16.81 -16.33
C THR A 151 5.59 -16.08 -15.28
N PRO A 152 4.26 -16.30 -15.24
CA PRO A 152 3.40 -15.74 -14.21
C PRO A 152 3.86 -16.13 -12.79
N TYR A 153 3.84 -15.16 -11.88
CA TYR A 153 4.15 -15.34 -10.45
C TYR A 153 5.55 -15.89 -10.13
N GLU A 154 6.54 -15.81 -11.03
CA GLU A 154 7.95 -15.98 -10.63
C GLU A 154 8.49 -14.68 -10.02
N PHE A 155 8.49 -13.60 -10.79
CA PHE A 155 8.99 -12.26 -10.41
C PHE A 155 7.86 -11.21 -10.42
N GLU A 156 8.20 -9.92 -10.29
CA GLU A 156 7.20 -8.86 -10.20
C GLU A 156 6.42 -8.71 -11.53
N GLY A 157 5.09 -8.77 -11.46
CA GLY A 157 4.24 -8.67 -12.66
C GLY A 157 4.02 -7.22 -13.13
N HIS A 158 4.27 -6.27 -12.24
CA HIS A 158 4.02 -4.84 -12.42
C HIS A 158 5.24 -4.07 -11.90
N ALA A 159 5.59 -2.96 -12.54
CA ALA A 159 6.75 -2.15 -12.15
C ALA A 159 6.66 -1.71 -10.69
N ASN A 160 7.73 -1.95 -9.92
CA ASN A 160 7.87 -1.59 -8.50
C ASN A 160 6.93 -2.37 -7.55
N GLN A 161 6.27 -3.45 -7.99
CA GLN A 161 5.40 -4.26 -7.13
C GLN A 161 6.17 -4.86 -5.94
N PHE A 162 7.38 -5.39 -6.13
CA PHE A 162 8.16 -5.92 -5.00
C PHE A 162 8.62 -4.80 -4.07
N LEU A 163 8.97 -3.63 -4.62
CA LEU A 163 9.42 -2.47 -3.85
C LEU A 163 8.30 -1.85 -3.01
N ALA A 164 7.06 -1.85 -3.51
CA ALA A 164 5.86 -1.46 -2.77
C ALA A 164 5.62 -2.36 -1.55
N VAL A 165 5.83 -3.68 -1.68
CA VAL A 165 5.72 -4.61 -0.56
C VAL A 165 6.88 -4.43 0.43
N ILE A 166 8.13 -4.28 -0.05
CA ILE A 166 9.31 -4.01 0.80
C ILE A 166 9.18 -2.67 1.55
N ALA A 167 8.48 -1.67 0.99
CA ALA A 167 8.22 -0.40 1.67
C ALA A 167 7.53 -0.58 3.04
N MET A 168 6.73 -1.64 3.22
CA MET A 168 6.11 -1.95 4.51
C MET A 168 7.13 -2.38 5.59
N CYS A 169 8.34 -2.80 5.21
CA CYS A 169 9.43 -3.08 6.13
C CYS A 169 10.15 -1.81 6.63
N ASN A 170 9.86 -0.63 6.08
CA ASN A 170 10.49 0.65 6.43
C ASN A 170 12.04 0.58 6.48
N LEU A 171 12.65 -0.03 5.46
CA LEU A 171 14.12 -0.09 5.37
C LEU A 171 14.69 1.32 5.13
N PRO A 172 15.86 1.67 5.69
CA PRO A 172 16.44 2.98 5.48
C PRO A 172 16.95 3.15 4.03
N LEU A 173 17.10 4.40 3.58
CA LEU A 173 17.48 4.73 2.20
C LEU A 173 18.89 4.22 1.80
N ASP A 174 19.77 3.99 2.77
CA ASP A 174 21.11 3.42 2.60
C ASP A 174 21.14 1.88 2.74
N HIS A 175 20.01 1.22 2.98
CA HIS A 175 19.92 -0.25 3.00
C HIS A 175 20.36 -0.84 1.66
N GLU A 176 21.29 -1.80 1.71
CA GLU A 176 21.90 -2.40 0.52
C GLU A 176 21.26 -3.73 0.14
N PHE A 177 21.03 -3.92 -1.16
CA PHE A 177 20.67 -5.19 -1.78
C PHE A 177 21.79 -5.64 -2.73
N VAL A 178 22.12 -6.92 -2.71
CA VAL A 178 23.08 -7.51 -3.65
C VAL A 178 22.34 -7.89 -4.94
N ALA A 179 22.72 -7.26 -6.04
CA ALA A 179 22.19 -7.47 -7.38
C ALA A 179 23.03 -8.47 -8.18
N ALA A 180 22.65 -8.66 -9.46
CA ALA A 180 23.42 -9.43 -10.43
C ALA A 180 24.91 -9.06 -10.44
N GLY A 181 25.78 -10.08 -10.50
CA GLY A 181 27.24 -9.89 -10.47
C GLY A 181 27.83 -9.50 -9.11
N GLY A 182 27.04 -9.53 -8.02
CA GLY A 182 27.52 -9.15 -6.68
C GLY A 182 27.61 -7.64 -6.44
N GLN A 183 27.10 -6.83 -7.37
CA GLN A 183 27.04 -5.38 -7.22
C GLN A 183 26.02 -5.01 -6.14
N LYS A 184 26.33 -4.00 -5.32
CA LYS A 184 25.43 -3.48 -4.29
C LYS A 184 24.61 -2.31 -4.86
N ILE A 185 23.32 -2.29 -4.55
CA ILE A 185 22.40 -1.18 -4.85
C ILE A 185 21.64 -0.80 -3.58
N THR A 186 21.46 0.50 -3.34
CA THR A 186 20.75 1.00 -2.17
C THR A 186 19.26 1.17 -2.42
N MET A 187 18.46 1.24 -1.35
CA MET A 187 17.05 1.64 -1.43
C MET A 187 16.87 3.02 -2.11
N GLN A 188 17.76 3.99 -1.85
CA GLN A 188 17.77 5.28 -2.57
C GLN A 188 17.93 5.09 -4.08
N GLN A 189 18.82 4.21 -4.53
CA GLN A 189 19.00 3.92 -5.96
C GLN A 189 17.79 3.21 -6.59
N MET A 190 16.94 2.55 -5.79
CA MET A 190 15.65 2.02 -6.24
C MET A 190 14.59 3.11 -6.35
N VAL A 191 14.55 4.06 -5.40
CA VAL A 191 13.70 5.26 -5.46
C VAL A 191 14.06 6.13 -6.67
N ASP A 192 15.35 6.36 -6.90
CA ASP A 192 15.86 7.11 -8.05
C ASP A 192 15.47 6.43 -9.38
N HIS A 193 15.64 5.10 -9.48
CA HIS A 193 15.20 4.35 -10.65
C HIS A 193 13.69 4.53 -10.90
N ALA A 194 12.86 4.28 -9.88
CA ALA A 194 11.40 4.38 -10.02
C ALA A 194 10.95 5.79 -10.42
N LYS A 195 11.57 6.84 -9.88
CA LYS A 195 11.33 8.23 -10.30
C LYS A 195 11.75 8.49 -11.75
N MET A 196 12.83 7.89 -12.21
CA MET A 196 13.35 8.09 -13.58
C MET A 196 12.58 7.28 -14.64
N THR A 197 12.00 6.13 -14.29
CA THR A 197 11.30 5.24 -15.24
C THR A 197 9.77 5.35 -15.21
N VAL A 198 9.18 6.04 -14.23
CA VAL A 198 7.72 6.20 -14.10
C VAL A 198 7.05 6.66 -15.39
N SER A 199 5.94 5.99 -15.73
CA SER A 199 5.22 6.13 -16.99
C SER A 199 3.71 6.19 -16.76
N SER A 200 2.99 6.98 -17.56
CA SER A 200 1.52 7.02 -17.55
C SER A 200 0.86 5.90 -18.37
N HIS A 201 1.67 4.98 -18.92
CA HIS A 201 1.21 3.83 -19.70
C HIS A 201 1.20 2.52 -18.89
N GLU A 202 1.56 2.60 -17.61
CA GLU A 202 1.66 1.47 -16.68
C GLU A 202 0.72 1.68 -15.48
N GLU A 203 0.50 0.61 -14.71
CA GLU A 203 -0.30 0.71 -13.48
C GLU A 203 0.45 1.51 -12.41
N ILE A 204 -0.09 2.68 -12.06
CA ILE A 204 0.57 3.61 -11.13
C ILE A 204 0.47 3.16 -9.65
N THR A 205 -0.40 2.20 -9.31
CA THR A 205 -0.66 1.69 -7.95
C THR A 205 0.62 1.40 -7.17
N TRP A 206 1.48 0.55 -7.73
CA TRP A 206 2.69 0.06 -7.06
C TRP A 206 3.75 1.15 -6.92
N THR A 207 3.91 1.99 -7.95
CA THR A 207 4.83 3.14 -7.91
C THR A 207 4.37 4.19 -6.89
N LEU A 208 3.07 4.49 -6.80
CA LEU A 208 2.52 5.38 -5.78
C LEU A 208 2.77 4.83 -4.37
N TRP A 209 2.48 3.54 -4.14
CA TRP A 209 2.71 2.90 -2.84
C TRP A 209 4.20 2.96 -2.45
N PHE A 210 5.10 2.49 -3.31
CA PHE A 210 6.54 2.51 -3.05
C PHE A 210 7.07 3.92 -2.75
N LEU A 211 6.78 4.88 -3.64
CA LEU A 211 7.31 6.25 -3.48
C LEU A 211 6.68 6.99 -2.29
N THR A 212 5.46 6.65 -1.87
CA THR A 212 4.84 7.28 -0.67
C THR A 212 5.69 7.13 0.59
N GLN A 213 6.45 6.03 0.71
CA GLN A 213 7.30 5.76 1.87
C GLN A 213 8.59 6.61 1.88
N TYR A 214 9.10 6.98 0.70
CA TYR A 214 10.47 7.49 0.55
C TYR A 214 10.58 8.89 -0.06
N VAL A 215 9.52 9.38 -0.70
CA VAL A 215 9.46 10.66 -1.43
C VAL A 215 8.58 11.64 -0.67
N ASP A 216 8.96 12.92 -0.63
CA ASP A 216 8.16 13.94 0.03
C ASP A 216 6.86 14.22 -0.76
N GLN A 217 5.75 14.44 -0.05
CA GLN A 217 4.42 14.52 -0.67
C GLN A 217 4.20 15.80 -1.52
N ASP A 218 5.04 16.83 -1.36
CA ASP A 218 5.06 18.02 -2.24
C ASP A 218 6.08 17.87 -3.40
N GLU A 219 6.85 16.77 -3.46
CA GLU A 219 7.99 16.64 -4.36
C GLU A 219 7.58 16.56 -5.84
N GLN A 220 8.40 17.20 -6.68
CA GLN A 220 8.28 17.26 -8.13
C GLN A 220 9.63 16.91 -8.76
N TRP A 221 9.61 16.20 -9.88
CA TRP A 221 10.80 15.78 -10.61
C TRP A 221 10.51 15.66 -12.10
N PHE A 222 11.55 15.43 -12.91
CA PHE A 222 11.42 15.04 -14.30
C PHE A 222 11.89 13.59 -14.45
N ASN A 223 11.18 12.78 -15.25
CA ASN A 223 11.61 11.41 -15.56
C ASN A 223 12.65 11.43 -16.72
N GLU A 224 13.12 10.25 -17.15
CA GLU A 224 14.12 10.15 -18.22
C GLU A 224 13.67 10.68 -19.59
N LYS A 225 12.36 10.87 -19.79
CA LYS A 225 11.75 11.43 -21.00
C LYS A 225 11.55 12.95 -20.89
N ASN A 226 12.05 13.57 -19.82
CA ASN A 226 11.84 14.98 -19.48
C ASN A 226 10.34 15.33 -19.30
N GLU A 227 9.52 14.37 -18.85
CA GLU A 227 8.12 14.61 -18.48
C GLU A 227 8.06 15.07 -17.01
N PRO A 228 7.24 16.09 -16.67
CA PRO A 228 7.10 16.56 -15.29
C PRO A 228 6.22 15.63 -14.44
N TRP A 229 6.75 15.15 -13.32
CA TRP A 229 6.08 14.27 -12.37
C TRP A 229 6.05 14.87 -10.97
N SER A 230 5.11 14.41 -10.15
CA SER A 230 4.97 14.80 -8.75
C SER A 230 4.17 13.74 -7.98
N MET A 231 4.31 13.70 -6.65
CA MET A 231 3.49 12.80 -5.82
C MET A 231 1.99 13.07 -6.00
N GLU A 232 1.57 14.34 -6.12
CA GLU A 232 0.18 14.68 -6.42
C GLU A 232 -0.26 14.16 -7.81
N ARG A 233 0.61 14.16 -8.83
CA ARG A 233 0.29 13.57 -10.15
C ARG A 233 0.01 12.07 -10.04
N LEU A 234 0.81 11.33 -9.27
CA LEU A 234 0.60 9.90 -9.02
C LEU A 234 -0.76 9.64 -8.35
N VAL A 235 -1.08 10.41 -7.30
CA VAL A 235 -2.38 10.34 -6.62
C VAL A 235 -3.53 10.65 -7.58
N ARG A 236 -3.44 11.73 -8.35
CA ARG A 236 -4.48 12.12 -9.32
C ARG A 236 -4.71 11.05 -10.40
N MET A 237 -3.67 10.34 -10.81
CA MET A 237 -3.79 9.18 -11.71
C MET A 237 -4.48 8.00 -11.02
N GLN A 238 -4.11 7.66 -9.79
CA GLN A 238 -4.74 6.57 -9.04
C GLN A 238 -6.20 6.87 -8.63
N VAL A 239 -6.54 8.15 -8.41
CA VAL A 239 -7.93 8.60 -8.23
C VAL A 239 -8.76 8.32 -9.47
N LYS A 240 -8.22 8.56 -10.67
CA LYS A 240 -8.90 8.29 -11.95
C LYS A 240 -9.01 6.81 -12.31
N ALA A 241 -8.10 5.96 -11.83
CA ALA A 241 -8.11 4.53 -12.13
C ALA A 241 -9.41 3.83 -11.64
N SER A 242 -10.03 3.03 -12.52
CA SER A 242 -11.19 2.21 -12.17
C SER A 242 -10.76 1.02 -11.30
N PRO A 243 -11.40 0.76 -10.13
CA PRO A 243 -11.13 -0.46 -9.38
C PRO A 243 -11.82 -1.69 -9.98
N TYR A 244 -12.79 -1.50 -10.89
CA TYR A 244 -13.58 -2.60 -11.45
C TYR A 244 -12.82 -3.44 -12.47
N ASP A 245 -11.78 -2.86 -13.07
CA ASP A 245 -11.01 -3.44 -14.18
C ASP A 245 -9.59 -3.85 -13.76
N ALA A 246 -9.28 -3.69 -12.47
CA ALA A 246 -7.98 -3.96 -11.89
C ALA A 246 -7.91 -5.35 -11.23
N PRO A 247 -6.71 -5.98 -11.18
CA PRO A 247 -6.46 -7.17 -10.37
C PRO A 247 -6.87 -6.97 -8.90
N CYS A 248 -7.22 -8.07 -8.22
CA CYS A 248 -7.69 -8.06 -6.83
C CYS A 248 -8.79 -7.02 -6.53
N GLY A 249 -9.64 -6.73 -7.53
CA GLY A 249 -10.72 -5.75 -7.43
C GLY A 249 -10.27 -4.31 -7.23
N GLY A 250 -9.02 -3.97 -7.56
CA GLY A 250 -8.45 -2.63 -7.34
C GLY A 250 -8.19 -2.27 -5.87
N THR A 251 -8.23 -3.25 -4.96
CA THR A 251 -7.99 -3.04 -3.51
C THR A 251 -6.59 -2.50 -3.22
N HIS A 252 -5.54 -2.99 -3.91
CA HIS A 252 -4.19 -2.41 -3.84
C HIS A 252 -4.17 -0.92 -4.22
N GLY A 253 -5.01 -0.53 -5.18
CA GLY A 253 -5.20 0.86 -5.58
C GLY A 253 -5.85 1.73 -4.50
N MET A 254 -6.79 1.17 -3.73
CA MET A 254 -7.35 1.84 -2.56
C MET A 254 -6.35 1.90 -1.40
N PHE A 255 -5.55 0.85 -1.20
CA PHE A 255 -4.47 0.83 -0.21
C PHE A 255 -3.46 1.94 -0.48
N ALA A 256 -2.94 2.01 -1.71
CA ALA A 256 -1.97 3.04 -2.12
C ALA A 256 -2.52 4.46 -1.94
N LEU A 257 -3.79 4.70 -2.30
CA LEU A 257 -4.46 5.98 -2.06
C LEU A 257 -4.58 6.29 -0.56
N ALA A 258 -5.01 5.33 0.26
CA ALA A 258 -5.18 5.52 1.70
C ALA A 258 -3.84 5.83 2.37
N TYR A 259 -2.78 5.11 1.97
CA TYR A 259 -1.43 5.30 2.48
C TYR A 259 -0.86 6.68 2.11
N ALA A 260 -0.95 7.07 0.84
CA ALA A 260 -0.51 8.38 0.35
C ALA A 260 -1.30 9.53 1.03
N ARG A 261 -2.64 9.42 1.07
CA ARG A 261 -3.55 10.39 1.73
C ARG A 261 -3.22 10.54 3.21
N ASN A 262 -2.90 9.47 3.92
CA ASN A 262 -2.50 9.51 5.33
C ASN A 262 -1.13 10.18 5.53
N SER A 263 -0.15 9.89 4.66
CA SER A 263 1.17 10.54 4.68
C SER A 263 1.05 12.06 4.49
N TYR A 264 0.28 12.47 3.48
CA TYR A 264 -0.01 13.88 3.22
C TYR A 264 -0.76 14.55 4.38
N LEU A 265 -1.81 13.91 4.91
CA LEU A 265 -2.56 14.45 6.06
C LEU A 265 -1.69 14.62 7.30
N LYS A 266 -0.80 13.66 7.59
CA LYS A 266 0.18 13.74 8.70
C LYS A 266 1.12 14.93 8.56
N LYS A 267 1.54 15.27 7.33
CA LYS A 267 2.45 16.40 7.06
C LYS A 267 1.73 17.76 7.07
N HIS A 268 0.55 17.85 6.46
CA HIS A 268 -0.12 19.14 6.18
C HIS A 268 -1.29 19.47 7.12
N GLY A 269 -1.77 18.53 7.94
CA GLY A 269 -2.90 18.69 8.86
C GLY A 269 -4.28 18.78 8.20
N GLN A 270 -4.35 18.98 6.87
CA GLN A 270 -5.58 19.07 6.10
C GLN A 270 -5.38 18.55 4.67
N LEU A 271 -6.45 18.05 4.05
CA LEU A 271 -6.47 17.58 2.66
C LEU A 271 -6.86 18.72 1.70
N ARG A 272 -6.28 18.72 0.50
CA ARG A 272 -6.60 19.64 -0.62
C ARG A 272 -6.20 19.00 -1.95
N GLY A 273 -6.73 19.51 -3.07
CA GLY A 273 -6.39 19.01 -4.41
C GLY A 273 -6.65 17.51 -4.56
N ALA A 274 -5.75 16.80 -5.26
CA ALA A 274 -5.92 15.35 -5.51
C ALA A 274 -5.95 14.51 -4.22
N TRP A 275 -5.40 15.01 -3.11
CA TRP A 275 -5.42 14.34 -1.80
C TRP A 275 -6.81 14.34 -1.15
N LEU A 276 -7.62 15.37 -1.43
CA LEU A 276 -9.02 15.42 -1.02
C LEU A 276 -9.88 14.55 -1.95
N GLU A 277 -9.62 14.55 -3.26
CA GLU A 277 -10.26 13.64 -4.21
C GLU A 277 -10.01 12.16 -3.87
N ALA A 278 -8.79 11.85 -3.40
CA ALA A 278 -8.42 10.53 -2.88
C ALA A 278 -9.27 10.13 -1.66
N ASP A 279 -9.41 11.00 -0.67
CA ASP A 279 -10.29 10.73 0.48
C ASP A 279 -11.74 10.53 0.06
N GLN A 280 -12.29 11.41 -0.79
CA GLN A 280 -13.65 11.28 -1.32
C GLN A 280 -13.89 9.94 -2.03
N LYS A 281 -12.90 9.45 -2.80
CA LYS A 281 -12.95 8.12 -3.42
C LYS A 281 -12.95 7.02 -2.35
N LEU A 282 -12.07 7.09 -1.36
CA LEU A 282 -12.02 6.12 -0.25
C LEU A 282 -13.34 6.09 0.54
N GLN A 283 -13.91 7.24 0.91
CA GLN A 283 -15.19 7.30 1.63
C GLN A 283 -16.34 6.69 0.80
N ARG A 284 -16.38 6.94 -0.52
CA ARG A 284 -17.38 6.33 -1.42
C ARG A 284 -17.30 4.80 -1.40
N TYR A 285 -16.10 4.24 -1.52
CA TYR A 285 -15.91 2.79 -1.52
C TYR A 285 -16.05 2.18 -0.12
N LEU A 286 -15.74 2.91 0.95
CA LEU A 286 -16.02 2.48 2.34
C LEU A 286 -17.53 2.27 2.54
N PHE A 287 -18.34 3.25 2.12
CA PHE A 287 -19.79 3.16 2.20
C PHE A 287 -20.36 2.01 1.35
N ALA A 288 -19.87 1.86 0.12
CA ALA A 288 -20.28 0.74 -0.75
C ALA A 288 -19.94 -0.62 -0.12
N THR A 289 -18.71 -0.78 0.37
CA THR A 289 -18.26 -2.01 1.03
C THR A 289 -19.04 -2.33 2.29
N GLN A 290 -19.30 -1.34 3.15
CA GLN A 290 -20.10 -1.52 4.36
C GLN A 290 -21.52 -2.00 4.03
N ARG A 291 -22.15 -1.49 2.95
CA ARG A 291 -23.48 -1.92 2.49
C ARG A 291 -23.50 -3.30 1.84
N MET A 292 -22.36 -3.81 1.36
CA MET A 292 -22.23 -5.12 0.73
C MET A 292 -21.56 -6.17 1.63
N GLN A 293 -21.32 -5.84 2.90
CA GLN A 293 -20.80 -6.81 3.86
C GLN A 293 -21.83 -7.93 4.08
N ASN A 294 -21.36 -9.18 4.09
CA ASN A 294 -22.19 -10.33 4.36
C ASN A 294 -22.60 -10.40 5.84
N ARG A 295 -23.67 -11.15 6.14
CA ARG A 295 -24.21 -11.29 7.51
C ARG A 295 -23.21 -11.85 8.53
N ASP A 296 -22.23 -12.63 8.07
CA ASP A 296 -21.14 -13.17 8.90
C ASP A 296 -19.98 -12.19 9.10
N GLY A 297 -20.03 -10.98 8.52
CA GLY A 297 -18.93 -10.01 8.54
C GLY A 297 -17.90 -10.16 7.41
N SER A 298 -17.95 -11.22 6.60
CA SER A 298 -17.08 -11.35 5.42
C SER A 298 -17.42 -10.29 4.36
N PHE A 299 -16.44 -9.94 3.52
CA PHE A 299 -16.67 -9.01 2.41
C PHE A 299 -17.06 -9.72 1.12
N ALA A 300 -17.73 -8.97 0.24
CA ALA A 300 -18.34 -9.51 -0.96
C ALA A 300 -17.34 -10.16 -1.92
N THR A 301 -17.65 -11.37 -2.40
CA THR A 301 -16.83 -12.11 -3.36
C THR A 301 -16.84 -11.54 -4.79
N ASN A 302 -17.53 -10.41 -5.00
CA ASN A 302 -17.51 -9.62 -6.23
C ASN A 302 -16.90 -8.21 -6.01
N TRP A 303 -16.08 -8.05 -4.97
CA TRP A 303 -15.38 -6.79 -4.65
C TRP A 303 -16.37 -5.62 -4.46
N PHE A 304 -16.22 -4.58 -5.28
CA PHE A 304 -17.09 -3.41 -5.32
C PHE A 304 -18.27 -3.55 -6.30
N LYS A 305 -18.37 -4.64 -7.09
CA LYS A 305 -19.35 -4.77 -8.19
C LYS A 305 -20.74 -5.16 -7.72
N SER A 306 -20.83 -6.07 -6.75
CA SER A 306 -22.08 -6.55 -6.17
C SER A 306 -21.82 -7.25 -4.85
N VAL A 307 -22.89 -7.61 -4.15
CA VAL A 307 -22.85 -8.66 -3.12
C VAL A 307 -22.34 -9.98 -3.70
N GLY A 308 -21.80 -10.83 -2.83
CA GLY A 308 -21.31 -12.17 -3.16
C GLY A 308 -20.80 -12.86 -1.90
N TYR A 309 -21.04 -14.17 -1.78
CA TYR A 309 -20.69 -14.95 -0.58
C TYR A 309 -20.02 -16.27 -0.98
N SER A 310 -19.09 -16.74 -0.16
CA SER A 310 -18.47 -18.06 -0.31
C SER A 310 -18.14 -18.67 1.06
N ASN A 311 -18.14 -20.00 1.08
CA ASN A 311 -17.63 -20.82 2.17
C ASN A 311 -16.21 -21.36 1.89
N ASP A 312 -15.69 -21.20 0.67
CA ASP A 312 -14.33 -21.62 0.35
C ASP A 312 -13.30 -20.76 1.08
N PHE A 313 -12.33 -21.40 1.73
CA PHE A 313 -11.32 -20.72 2.54
C PHE A 313 -10.46 -19.75 1.72
N ASN A 314 -10.02 -20.15 0.52
CA ASN A 314 -9.15 -19.34 -0.32
C ASN A 314 -9.89 -18.12 -0.89
N GLU A 315 -11.14 -18.28 -1.31
CA GLU A 315 -12.00 -17.15 -1.66
C GLU A 315 -12.22 -16.22 -0.46
N ARG A 316 -12.56 -16.76 0.72
CA ARG A 316 -12.84 -15.94 1.91
C ARG A 316 -11.66 -15.07 2.33
N ILE A 317 -10.44 -15.63 2.40
CA ILE A 317 -9.23 -14.83 2.71
C ILE A 317 -8.86 -13.89 1.57
N LYS A 318 -9.06 -14.29 0.30
CA LYS A 318 -8.80 -13.44 -0.87
C LYS A 318 -9.67 -12.19 -0.84
N TYR A 319 -10.99 -12.33 -0.73
CA TYR A 319 -11.88 -11.18 -0.75
C TYR A 319 -11.86 -10.42 0.58
N SER A 320 -12.00 -11.10 1.72
CA SER A 320 -12.08 -10.41 3.02
C SER A 320 -10.75 -9.83 3.47
N GLY A 321 -9.62 -10.48 3.18
CA GLY A 321 -8.27 -9.98 3.51
C GLY A 321 -7.94 -8.70 2.75
N HIS A 322 -7.94 -8.76 1.42
CA HIS A 322 -7.67 -7.58 0.57
C HIS A 322 -8.64 -6.42 0.85
N MET A 323 -9.93 -6.70 1.09
CA MET A 323 -10.89 -5.65 1.41
C MET A 323 -10.62 -5.03 2.78
N LEU A 324 -10.39 -5.84 3.83
CA LEU A 324 -10.11 -5.31 5.17
C LEU A 324 -8.81 -4.50 5.23
N GLU A 325 -7.79 -4.92 4.47
CA GLU A 325 -6.46 -4.29 4.42
C GLU A 325 -6.54 -2.78 4.10
N TRP A 326 -7.17 -2.40 2.97
CA TRP A 326 -7.28 -1.00 2.59
C TRP A 326 -8.27 -0.23 3.47
N ILE A 327 -9.32 -0.88 3.99
CA ILE A 327 -10.30 -0.28 4.91
C ILE A 327 -9.64 0.17 6.21
N VAL A 328 -8.81 -0.68 6.80
CA VAL A 328 -8.12 -0.42 8.07
C VAL A 328 -7.13 0.74 7.93
N VAL A 329 -6.48 0.91 6.77
CA VAL A 329 -5.64 2.11 6.50
C VAL A 329 -6.48 3.35 6.20
N SER A 330 -7.69 3.18 5.66
CA SER A 330 -8.57 4.31 5.27
C SER A 330 -9.32 4.95 6.44
N LEU A 331 -9.65 4.18 7.48
CA LEU A 331 -10.46 4.65 8.60
C LEU A 331 -9.64 5.41 9.66
N PRO A 332 -10.19 6.47 10.28
CA PRO A 332 -9.63 7.02 11.50
C PRO A 332 -9.79 6.02 12.65
N LYS A 333 -8.82 5.98 13.58
CA LYS A 333 -8.75 4.99 14.67
C LYS A 333 -10.04 4.79 15.47
N SER A 334 -10.84 5.84 15.65
CA SER A 334 -12.15 5.77 16.34
C SER A 334 -13.14 4.83 15.64
N ARG A 335 -13.14 4.80 14.30
CA ARG A 335 -14.07 3.99 13.48
C ARG A 335 -13.67 2.51 13.40
N LEU A 336 -12.45 2.14 13.78
CA LEU A 336 -12.04 0.73 13.87
C LEU A 336 -12.84 -0.06 14.92
N LYS A 337 -13.50 0.63 15.85
CA LYS A 337 -14.40 0.04 16.86
C LYS A 337 -15.83 -0.17 16.36
N GLU A 338 -16.18 0.26 15.15
CA GLU A 338 -17.52 0.04 14.59
C GLU A 338 -17.79 -1.46 14.38
N GLN A 339 -19.01 -1.90 14.69
CA GLN A 339 -19.34 -3.32 14.74
C GLN A 339 -19.08 -4.06 13.42
N TRP A 340 -19.29 -3.41 12.28
CA TRP A 340 -19.04 -3.99 10.96
C TRP A 340 -17.53 -4.28 10.73
N ILE A 341 -16.63 -3.42 11.23
CA ILE A 341 -15.18 -3.69 11.22
C ILE A 341 -14.83 -4.83 12.16
N ARG A 342 -15.36 -4.79 13.40
CA ARG A 342 -15.12 -5.83 14.40
C ARG A 342 -15.56 -7.22 13.90
N ASN A 343 -16.71 -7.29 13.24
CA ASN A 343 -17.21 -8.50 12.59
C ASN A 343 -16.26 -9.00 11.50
N ALA A 344 -15.79 -8.12 10.60
CA ALA A 344 -14.82 -8.49 9.55
C ALA A 344 -13.50 -9.03 10.12
N VAL A 345 -12.95 -8.35 11.12
CA VAL A 345 -11.72 -8.75 11.83
C VAL A 345 -11.90 -10.10 12.52
N GLN A 346 -13.01 -10.29 13.25
CA GLN A 346 -13.31 -11.53 13.97
C GLN A 346 -13.46 -12.71 13.00
N THR A 347 -14.21 -12.51 11.92
CA THR A 347 -14.48 -13.55 10.92
C THR A 347 -13.23 -13.92 10.13
N LEU A 348 -12.43 -12.95 9.66
CA LEU A 348 -11.15 -13.23 9.01
C LEU A 348 -10.18 -13.96 9.94
N SER A 349 -10.16 -13.58 11.23
CA SER A 349 -9.34 -14.27 12.24
C SER A 349 -9.79 -15.71 12.46
N TYR A 350 -11.10 -15.99 12.51
CA TYR A 350 -11.61 -17.36 12.59
C TYR A 350 -11.35 -18.17 11.32
N ASP A 351 -11.45 -17.57 10.14
CA ASP A 351 -11.13 -18.22 8.87
C ASP A 351 -9.67 -18.70 8.87
N LEU A 352 -8.72 -17.85 9.31
CA LEU A 352 -7.31 -18.22 9.43
C LEU A 352 -7.03 -19.28 10.53
N ILE A 353 -7.70 -19.18 11.69
CA ILE A 353 -7.50 -20.12 12.81
C ILE A 353 -8.06 -21.51 12.50
N ARG A 354 -9.27 -21.59 11.92
CA ARG A 354 -9.95 -22.86 11.65
C ARG A 354 -9.29 -23.64 10.51
N ASN A 355 -8.77 -22.93 9.51
CA ASN A 355 -8.12 -23.50 8.33
C ASN A 355 -6.58 -23.45 8.43
N ALA A 356 -6.04 -23.50 9.66
CA ALA A 356 -4.60 -23.39 9.94
C ALA A 356 -3.74 -24.42 9.18
N HIS A 357 -4.31 -25.60 8.89
CA HIS A 357 -3.66 -26.70 8.20
C HIS A 357 -4.07 -26.84 6.72
N GLU A 358 -5.03 -26.04 6.25
CA GLU A 358 -5.51 -26.12 4.87
C GLU A 358 -4.55 -25.41 3.90
N PRO A 359 -4.39 -25.92 2.66
CA PRO A 359 -3.68 -25.22 1.60
C PRO A 359 -4.24 -23.80 1.36
N ALA A 360 -3.36 -22.82 1.27
CA ALA A 360 -3.72 -21.42 1.05
C ALA A 360 -2.85 -20.79 -0.04
N ASP A 361 -3.46 -20.01 -0.92
CA ASP A 361 -2.76 -19.15 -1.87
C ASP A 361 -1.96 -18.09 -1.12
N CYS A 362 -0.64 -18.01 -1.37
CA CYS A 362 0.28 -17.19 -0.57
C CYS A 362 -0.10 -15.70 -0.56
N GLY A 363 -0.51 -15.13 -1.70
CA GLY A 363 -0.92 -13.73 -1.81
C GLY A 363 -2.15 -13.42 -0.94
N PRO A 364 -3.31 -14.05 -1.19
CA PRO A 364 -4.50 -13.98 -0.33
C PRO A 364 -4.21 -14.19 1.17
N LEU A 365 -3.40 -15.18 1.53
CA LEU A 365 -3.03 -15.47 2.91
C LEU A 365 -2.32 -14.30 3.58
N TYR A 366 -1.32 -13.72 2.93
CA TYR A 366 -0.53 -12.64 3.52
C TYR A 366 -1.23 -11.27 3.47
N HIS A 367 -2.12 -11.00 2.50
CA HIS A 367 -3.01 -9.84 2.57
C HIS A 367 -4.01 -9.95 3.73
N ALA A 368 -4.57 -11.14 3.98
CA ALA A 368 -5.40 -11.40 5.16
C ALA A 368 -4.62 -11.20 6.48
N LEU A 369 -3.39 -11.71 6.55
CA LEU A 369 -2.52 -11.52 7.71
C LEU A 369 -2.17 -10.03 7.92
N HIS A 370 -1.83 -9.31 6.84
CA HIS A 370 -1.49 -7.89 6.89
C HIS A 370 -2.66 -7.04 7.40
N ALA A 371 -3.88 -7.30 6.94
CA ALA A 371 -5.08 -6.62 7.43
C ALA A 371 -5.24 -6.74 8.96
N LEU A 372 -4.97 -7.93 9.52
CA LEU A 372 -5.03 -8.16 10.97
C LEU A 372 -3.87 -7.49 11.73
N VAL A 373 -2.65 -7.52 11.18
CA VAL A 373 -1.49 -6.81 11.75
C VAL A 373 -1.76 -5.30 11.81
N LEU A 374 -2.22 -4.71 10.71
CA LEU A 374 -2.60 -3.30 10.64
C LEU A 374 -3.72 -2.94 11.61
N TYR A 375 -4.74 -3.81 11.75
CA TYR A 375 -5.83 -3.58 12.69
C TYR A 375 -5.29 -3.54 14.13
N ARG A 376 -4.46 -4.51 14.50
CA ARG A 376 -3.82 -4.59 15.81
C ARG A 376 -2.99 -3.34 16.11
N GLU A 377 -2.08 -2.96 15.21
CA GLU A 377 -1.20 -1.79 15.37
C GLU A 377 -1.97 -0.47 15.52
N GLN A 378 -3.13 -0.34 14.86
CA GLN A 378 -3.93 0.87 14.92
C GLN A 378 -4.92 0.91 16.09
N ALA A 379 -5.56 -0.22 16.42
CA ALA A 379 -6.55 -0.34 17.47
C ALA A 379 -5.93 -0.39 18.88
N ASN A 380 -4.73 -0.98 19.02
CA ASN A 380 -4.07 -1.22 20.31
C ASN A 380 -2.79 -0.38 20.44
N PRO A 381 -2.85 0.85 20.98
CA PRO A 381 -1.68 1.73 21.10
C PRO A 381 -0.58 1.22 22.05
N ASN A 382 -0.87 0.19 22.85
CA ASN A 382 0.11 -0.49 23.71
C ASN A 382 0.82 -1.65 23.00
N THR A 383 0.44 -2.00 21.76
CA THR A 383 1.26 -2.89 20.94
C THR A 383 2.41 -2.09 20.36
N HIS A 384 3.64 -2.53 20.60
CA HIS A 384 4.79 -1.98 19.90
C HIS A 384 4.57 -2.19 18.39
N PRO A 385 4.72 -1.15 17.55
CA PRO A 385 4.78 -1.35 16.11
C PRO A 385 5.87 -2.37 15.79
N LEU A 386 5.65 -3.24 14.80
CA LEU A 386 6.79 -3.90 14.16
C LEU A 386 7.67 -2.77 13.59
N SER A 387 8.96 -2.82 13.90
CA SER A 387 9.75 -1.64 14.25
C SER A 387 9.80 -0.60 13.13
N GLN A 388 9.34 0.63 13.39
CA GLN A 388 9.57 1.73 12.46
C GLN A 388 10.85 2.49 12.83
N PRO A 389 11.98 2.33 12.09
CA PRO A 389 13.06 3.29 12.18
C PRO A 389 12.55 4.69 11.81
N SER A 390 12.86 5.67 12.66
CA SER A 390 12.58 7.07 12.34
C SER A 390 13.52 7.53 11.24
N VAL A 391 12.99 8.16 10.19
CA VAL A 391 13.80 8.86 9.19
C VAL A 391 14.47 10.07 9.84
N ALA A 392 15.63 9.85 10.45
CA ALA A 392 16.48 10.89 10.98
C ALA A 392 17.06 11.69 9.80
N ARG A 393 16.40 12.80 9.48
CA ARG A 393 16.82 13.74 8.44
C ARG A 393 18.27 14.16 8.67
N ALA A 394 19.18 13.68 7.82
CA ALA A 394 20.62 13.94 7.92
C ALA A 394 20.93 15.44 7.72
N GLN A 395 20.90 16.21 8.80
CA GLN A 395 21.45 17.55 8.84
C GLN A 395 22.98 17.45 8.82
N LYS A 396 23.57 17.55 7.62
CA LYS A 396 25.02 17.77 7.49
C LYS A 396 25.36 19.13 8.10
N GLN A 397 25.99 19.13 9.29
CA GLN A 397 26.78 20.28 9.72
C GLN A 397 28.07 20.36 8.87
N PRO A 398 28.58 21.57 8.59
CA PRO A 398 29.79 21.74 7.78
C PRO A 398 31.01 21.18 8.53
N GLY A 399 31.87 20.47 7.79
CA GLY A 399 32.91 19.63 8.37
C GLY A 399 34.09 20.40 8.96
N ASN A 400 34.80 19.74 9.88
CA ASN A 400 36.12 20.17 10.33
C ASN A 400 37.17 19.36 9.55
N VAL A 401 38.08 20.05 8.85
CA VAL A 401 39.07 19.43 7.96
C VAL A 401 40.35 19.15 8.72
N THR A 402 40.82 17.90 8.72
CA THR A 402 42.21 17.54 9.01
C THR A 402 42.76 16.65 7.90
N ASN A 403 43.93 17.01 7.38
CA ASN A 403 44.59 16.31 6.26
C ASN A 403 45.07 14.91 6.68
N PRO A 404 45.01 13.90 5.79
CA PRO A 404 45.68 12.63 5.98
C PRO A 404 47.16 12.70 5.57
N GLU A 405 48.01 12.06 6.36
CA GLU A 405 49.45 11.89 6.10
C GLU A 405 49.71 10.67 5.20
N LYS A 406 50.81 10.67 4.43
CA LYS A 406 51.13 9.65 3.41
C LYS A 406 52.57 9.15 3.57
N PRO A 407 52.78 7.83 3.65
CA PRO A 407 53.69 7.14 2.69
C PRO A 407 53.20 5.70 2.38
N SER A 408 53.67 4.90 1.42
CA SER A 408 54.42 5.00 0.14
C SER A 408 54.72 3.54 -0.31
N GLY A 409 54.84 3.24 -1.61
CA GLY A 409 55.14 1.89 -2.16
C GLY A 409 53.93 1.29 -2.90
N GLU A 410 53.87 1.10 -4.22
CA GLU A 410 54.84 0.53 -5.18
C GLU A 410 55.04 -0.98 -4.94
N ALA A 411 54.78 -1.92 -5.87
CA ALA A 411 54.73 -1.83 -7.34
C ALA A 411 53.69 -2.75 -8.03
N ALA A 412 53.47 -2.48 -9.32
CA ALA A 412 52.96 -3.41 -10.34
C ALA A 412 53.75 -3.08 -11.64
N PRO A 413 54.04 -4.01 -12.58
CA PRO A 413 52.99 -4.70 -13.36
C PRO A 413 53.33 -6.12 -13.86
N SER A 414 52.35 -6.79 -14.51
CA SER A 414 52.58 -7.64 -15.71
C SER A 414 51.28 -8.02 -16.43
N LYS A 415 51.28 -7.95 -17.76
CA LYS A 415 50.36 -8.65 -18.68
C LYS A 415 51.20 -9.41 -19.71
N PRO A 416 50.85 -10.67 -20.01
CA PRO A 416 50.53 -11.05 -21.39
C PRO A 416 49.11 -11.70 -21.49
N GLN A 417 48.41 -11.75 -22.64
CA GLN A 417 48.65 -11.04 -23.90
C GLN A 417 47.32 -10.68 -24.63
N LEU A 418 47.02 -11.35 -25.76
CA LEU A 418 45.98 -11.05 -26.77
C LEU A 418 46.03 -12.19 -27.83
N ASP A 419 44.89 -12.69 -28.32
CA ASP A 419 44.82 -13.52 -29.54
C ASP A 419 43.66 -13.07 -30.46
N LYS A 420 43.74 -13.44 -31.76
CA LYS A 420 43.00 -12.81 -32.87
C LYS A 420 41.83 -13.66 -33.46
N PRO A 421 40.97 -13.10 -34.34
CA PRO A 421 39.57 -13.54 -34.49
C PRO A 421 39.31 -14.57 -35.59
N VAL A 422 38.11 -15.17 -35.55
CA VAL A 422 37.51 -15.98 -36.63
C VAL A 422 36.31 -15.22 -37.24
N GLN A 423 36.18 -15.25 -38.56
CA GLN A 423 35.11 -14.63 -39.35
C GLN A 423 34.01 -15.62 -39.78
N MET A 424 32.87 -15.04 -40.21
CA MET A 424 31.78 -15.59 -41.05
C MET A 424 30.74 -16.50 -40.35
N ALA A 425 29.45 -16.54 -40.77
CA ALA A 425 28.72 -15.80 -41.83
C ALA A 425 27.19 -15.65 -41.56
N THR A 426 26.53 -14.82 -42.38
CA THR A 426 25.12 -14.88 -42.88
C THR A 426 23.92 -15.15 -41.94
N GLN A 427 23.11 -14.10 -41.79
CA GLN A 427 21.63 -13.92 -41.91
C GLN A 427 20.63 -15.12 -41.95
N PRO A 428 19.34 -14.87 -41.64
CA PRO A 428 18.50 -15.80 -40.87
C PRO A 428 17.59 -16.71 -41.72
N GLU A 429 17.17 -17.82 -41.12
CA GLU A 429 16.13 -18.70 -41.68
C GLU A 429 14.89 -18.74 -40.77
N GLU A 430 13.72 -18.70 -41.41
CA GLU A 430 12.40 -18.50 -40.84
C GLU A 430 11.74 -19.85 -40.50
N LEU A 431 11.61 -20.18 -39.21
CA LEU A 431 11.06 -21.47 -38.76
C LEU A 431 9.56 -21.39 -38.44
N LYS A 432 8.78 -22.09 -39.27
CA LYS A 432 7.33 -22.29 -39.14
C LYS A 432 6.98 -23.06 -37.86
N VAL A 433 5.88 -22.64 -37.23
CA VAL A 433 5.22 -23.41 -36.17
C VAL A 433 4.66 -24.71 -36.74
N GLN A 434 4.95 -25.85 -36.09
CA GLN A 434 4.27 -27.12 -36.29
C GLN A 434 3.66 -27.59 -34.97
N GLU A 435 2.47 -28.17 -35.05
CA GLU A 435 1.65 -28.59 -33.91
C GLU A 435 2.25 -29.80 -33.17
N ALA A 436 2.31 -29.75 -31.84
CA ALA A 436 2.81 -30.83 -31.01
C ALA A 436 1.69 -31.82 -30.63
N ASN A 437 1.81 -33.06 -31.10
CA ASN A 437 0.90 -34.16 -30.74
C ASN A 437 1.13 -34.69 -29.31
N THR A 438 0.04 -35.12 -28.67
CA THR A 438 -0.01 -35.71 -27.33
C THR A 438 0.75 -37.05 -27.23
N PRO A 439 1.61 -37.28 -26.21
CA PRO A 439 2.20 -38.60 -25.96
C PRO A 439 1.26 -39.56 -25.21
N GLN A 440 1.18 -40.80 -25.67
CA GLN A 440 0.43 -41.88 -25.00
C GLN A 440 1.14 -42.41 -23.74
N ARG A 441 0.34 -42.77 -22.73
CA ARG A 441 0.78 -43.35 -21.45
C ARG A 441 0.90 -44.88 -21.58
N ARG A 442 2.06 -45.47 -21.22
CA ARG A 442 2.21 -46.93 -21.03
C ARG A 442 1.80 -47.37 -19.61
N THR A 443 1.43 -48.64 -19.51
CA THR A 443 0.72 -49.29 -18.41
C THR A 443 1.63 -50.11 -17.48
N SER A 444 1.29 -50.17 -16.20
CA SER A 444 1.47 -51.37 -15.37
C SER A 444 0.51 -51.34 -14.18
N SER A 445 -0.16 -52.47 -13.93
CA SER A 445 -1.30 -52.63 -13.02
C SER A 445 -0.87 -53.05 -11.60
N VAL A 446 -1.66 -52.72 -10.56
CA VAL A 446 -2.15 -53.67 -9.54
C VAL A 446 -3.55 -53.23 -9.06
N GLU A 447 -4.40 -54.24 -8.94
CA GLU A 447 -5.80 -54.39 -8.54
C GLU A 447 -6.20 -53.91 -7.13
N GLN A 448 -7.41 -53.31 -7.00
CA GLN A 448 -8.50 -53.74 -6.10
C GLN A 448 -9.78 -52.91 -6.33
N GLN A 449 -10.96 -53.55 -6.26
CA GLN A 449 -12.29 -52.93 -6.48
C GLN A 449 -12.81 -52.20 -5.23
N PRO A 450 -13.77 -51.26 -5.39
CA PRO A 450 -15.14 -51.61 -4.95
C PRO A 450 -16.32 -51.08 -5.81
N VAL A 451 -17.43 -51.81 -5.68
CA VAL A 451 -18.87 -51.55 -5.90
C VAL A 451 -19.33 -50.16 -6.41
N PRO A 452 -20.25 -50.09 -7.41
CA PRO A 452 -20.81 -48.83 -7.90
C PRO A 452 -21.95 -48.28 -7.02
N VAL A 453 -22.02 -46.95 -6.90
CA VAL A 453 -23.22 -46.21 -6.48
C VAL A 453 -23.69 -45.36 -7.67
N GLU A 454 -24.94 -45.58 -8.07
CA GLU A 454 -25.57 -44.92 -9.21
C GLU A 454 -26.18 -43.58 -8.78
N VAL A 455 -25.75 -42.46 -9.38
CA VAL A 455 -26.39 -41.15 -9.23
C VAL A 455 -26.61 -40.54 -10.60
N THR A 456 -27.87 -40.41 -10.99
CA THR A 456 -28.31 -39.84 -12.26
C THR A 456 -28.59 -38.34 -12.13
N THR A 457 -28.08 -37.53 -13.06
CA THR A 457 -28.51 -36.13 -13.27
C THR A 457 -28.64 -35.82 -14.76
N PRO A 458 -29.69 -35.09 -15.22
CA PRO A 458 -30.01 -34.97 -16.64
C PRO A 458 -29.40 -33.72 -17.33
N VAL A 459 -28.88 -33.91 -18.54
CA VAL A 459 -28.06 -32.95 -19.32
C VAL A 459 -28.84 -31.76 -19.94
N LYS A 460 -30.10 -31.50 -19.56
CA LYS A 460 -30.99 -30.60 -20.34
C LYS A 460 -30.96 -29.10 -20.00
N GLU A 461 -30.30 -28.67 -18.92
CA GLU A 461 -30.38 -27.26 -18.48
C GLU A 461 -29.29 -26.34 -19.07
N VAL A 462 -28.19 -26.91 -19.57
CA VAL A 462 -27.03 -26.13 -20.04
C VAL A 462 -27.25 -25.46 -21.41
N GLU A 463 -28.08 -26.03 -22.29
CA GLU A 463 -28.34 -25.45 -23.62
C GLU A 463 -29.28 -24.23 -23.61
N GLN A 464 -30.26 -24.17 -22.70
CA GLN A 464 -31.21 -23.05 -22.66
C GLN A 464 -30.53 -21.73 -22.25
N ASN A 465 -29.53 -21.79 -21.37
CA ASN A 465 -28.76 -20.60 -20.95
C ASN A 465 -27.82 -20.06 -22.05
N LYS A 466 -27.38 -20.87 -23.02
CA LYS A 466 -26.65 -20.37 -24.20
C LYS A 466 -27.55 -19.58 -25.15
N LYS A 467 -28.80 -20.00 -25.37
CA LYS A 467 -29.73 -19.28 -26.27
C LYS A 467 -30.17 -17.91 -25.72
N ARG A 468 -30.37 -17.75 -24.41
CA ARG A 468 -30.77 -16.45 -23.82
C ARG A 468 -29.68 -15.36 -23.93
N ARG A 469 -28.40 -15.72 -23.88
CA ARG A 469 -27.28 -14.75 -24.03
C ARG A 469 -27.11 -14.21 -25.46
N SER A 470 -27.63 -14.90 -26.47
CA SER A 470 -27.50 -14.51 -27.89
C SER A 470 -28.39 -13.32 -28.30
N VAL A 471 -29.46 -13.04 -27.55
CA VAL A 471 -30.54 -12.12 -27.98
C VAL A 471 -30.44 -10.72 -27.36
N LEU A 472 -29.72 -10.54 -26.24
CA LEU A 472 -29.66 -9.24 -25.54
C LEU A 472 -28.60 -8.24 -26.06
N MET A 473 -27.61 -8.70 -26.83
CA MET A 473 -26.50 -7.85 -27.30
C MET A 473 -26.83 -6.80 -28.38
N PRO A 474 -27.87 -6.94 -29.24
CA PRO A 474 -28.23 -5.88 -30.20
C PRO A 474 -28.94 -4.68 -29.56
N ILE A 475 -29.76 -4.91 -28.52
CA ILE A 475 -30.72 -3.91 -28.01
C ILE A 475 -30.02 -2.81 -27.20
N LEU A 476 -28.95 -3.14 -26.45
CA LEU A 476 -28.19 -2.18 -25.64
C LEU A 476 -27.32 -1.20 -26.45
N LYS A 477 -27.13 -1.41 -27.76
CA LYS A 477 -26.38 -0.48 -28.62
C LYS A 477 -27.20 0.64 -29.24
N GLN A 478 -28.53 0.57 -29.15
CA GLN A 478 -29.42 1.53 -29.81
C GLN A 478 -29.98 2.62 -28.88
N VAL A 479 -29.88 2.43 -27.56
CA VAL A 479 -30.30 3.44 -26.56
C VAL A 479 -29.20 4.47 -26.26
N ALA A 480 -27.94 4.16 -26.57
CA ALA A 480 -26.78 4.99 -26.21
C ALA A 480 -26.43 6.12 -27.21
N ASN A 481 -27.20 6.28 -28.30
CA ASN A 481 -26.89 7.24 -29.38
C ASN A 481 -27.86 8.43 -29.48
N ASP A 482 -28.98 8.44 -28.75
CA ASP A 482 -30.03 9.46 -28.91
C ASP A 482 -30.00 10.58 -27.85
N GLU A 483 -29.10 10.53 -26.85
CA GLU A 483 -28.97 11.56 -25.78
C GLU A 483 -27.76 12.50 -25.95
N VAL A 484 -27.44 12.96 -27.17
CA VAL A 484 -26.47 14.07 -27.38
C VAL A 484 -26.91 15.07 -28.47
N VAL A 485 -28.16 15.54 -28.46
CA VAL A 485 -28.56 16.78 -29.17
C VAL A 485 -29.62 17.56 -28.40
N SER A 486 -29.23 18.66 -27.76
CA SER A 486 -29.90 19.98 -27.75
C SER A 486 -29.44 20.83 -26.56
N SER A 487 -29.69 22.14 -26.63
CA SER A 487 -29.05 23.13 -25.77
C SER A 487 -29.97 24.34 -25.53
N VAL A 488 -29.66 25.09 -24.46
CA VAL A 488 -30.03 26.50 -24.19
C VAL A 488 -31.39 26.80 -23.48
N SER A 489 -31.23 27.40 -22.29
CA SER A 489 -32.02 28.52 -21.69
C SER A 489 -33.30 28.29 -20.86
N SER A 490 -33.40 29.21 -19.88
CA SER A 490 -34.57 29.80 -19.19
C SER A 490 -35.32 28.98 -18.15
N ASP A 491 -35.10 29.37 -16.88
CA ASP A 491 -36.11 29.88 -15.95
C ASP A 491 -37.57 29.42 -16.16
N GLU A 492 -38.07 28.60 -15.24
CA GLU A 492 -39.34 28.92 -14.57
C GLU A 492 -39.43 28.29 -13.16
N GLU A 493 -40.18 28.97 -12.30
CA GLU A 493 -40.34 28.70 -10.87
C GLU A 493 -41.65 27.94 -10.65
N PHE A 494 -41.62 26.73 -10.07
CA PHE A 494 -42.86 26.09 -9.61
C PHE A 494 -42.68 25.26 -8.33
N LEU A 495 -43.50 25.61 -7.33
CA LEU A 495 -43.68 24.90 -6.06
C LEU A 495 -44.42 23.59 -6.28
N LEU A 496 -43.96 22.50 -5.65
CA LEU A 496 -44.82 21.36 -5.32
C LEU A 496 -44.55 20.88 -3.89
N GLU A 497 -45.65 20.66 -3.16
CA GLU A 497 -45.67 20.38 -1.73
C GLU A 497 -45.27 18.93 -1.40
N VAL A 498 -44.80 18.72 -0.18
CA VAL A 498 -44.43 17.41 0.37
C VAL A 498 -45.56 16.89 1.26
N THR A 499 -46.23 15.82 0.84
CA THR A 499 -47.16 15.05 1.69
C THR A 499 -46.57 13.68 2.03
N PRO A 500 -46.41 13.31 3.32
CA PRO A 500 -45.93 12.00 3.72
C PRO A 500 -47.07 10.98 3.82
N VAL A 501 -46.79 9.71 3.48
CA VAL A 501 -47.71 8.58 3.65
C VAL A 501 -47.05 7.50 4.53
N ILE A 502 -47.67 7.20 5.67
CA ILE A 502 -47.40 6.04 6.54
C ILE A 502 -48.73 5.70 7.28
N PRO A 503 -48.92 4.50 7.85
CA PRO A 503 -49.40 3.31 7.16
C PRO A 503 -50.78 2.85 7.67
N GLU A 504 -51.45 1.95 6.94
CA GLU A 504 -52.59 1.21 7.48
C GLU A 504 -52.13 -0.08 8.19
N SER A 505 -52.86 -0.40 9.26
CA SER A 505 -52.69 -1.57 10.12
C SER A 505 -53.98 -2.38 10.11
N ASP A 506 -53.89 -3.71 10.01
CA ASP A 506 -54.99 -4.61 10.33
C ASP A 506 -54.53 -5.69 11.32
N GLU A 507 -55.17 -5.69 12.49
CA GLU A 507 -55.46 -6.87 13.32
C GLU A 507 -56.82 -7.43 12.82
N THR A 508 -57.29 -8.64 13.04
CA THR A 508 -57.12 -9.62 14.14
C THR A 508 -56.74 -11.01 13.52
N GLU A 509 -56.98 -12.22 14.04
CA GLU A 509 -57.71 -12.74 15.21
C GLU A 509 -57.09 -14.09 15.69
N THR A 510 -57.80 -14.84 16.54
CA THR A 510 -57.37 -16.09 17.17
C THR A 510 -58.12 -17.31 16.65
N ASP A 511 -57.53 -18.51 16.77
CA ASP A 511 -58.01 -19.50 17.77
C ASP A 511 -57.14 -20.77 17.85
N ALA A 512 -57.18 -21.38 19.04
CA ALA A 512 -56.48 -22.62 19.41
C ALA A 512 -57.42 -23.85 19.30
N PRO A 513 -57.01 -25.09 19.68
CA PRO A 513 -56.71 -25.44 21.08
C PRO A 513 -55.26 -25.90 21.35
#